data_AF-A0A831U6V0-F1
#
_entry.id   AF-A0A831U6V0-F1
#
_cell.length_a   1.000
_cell.length_b   1.000
_cell.length_c   1.000
_cell.angle_alpha   90.00
_cell.angle_beta   90.00
_cell.angle_gamma   90.00
#
_symmetry.space_group_name_H-M   'P 1'
#
loop_
_entity.id
_entity.type
_entity.pdbx_description
1 polymer ?
#
loop_
_entity_poly.entity_id
_entity_poly.type
_entity_poly.pdbx_seq_one_letter_code
_entity_poly.pdbx_strand_id
1 'polypeptide(L)'
;VRKPEPEDEEKEKVLTRLALFLGDRYPSLEKLYERLKQSLSTKRQFELSLAEATQEEIANSTQFCTLLKQYAFLTSYHYKSEERRIRAKASTEGFVQNFLTGGWLERYVAERLRKYLRSKNLPHEVAVGYQVALPGGEAMELDVLARVGERVYWFEAKTGEFQAHIAKYAGLKKVLGLSQKESFLVLLGMDRARAKELSALHGLTVVSQAGFLEAFQEALEGNGP
;
A
#
# COMPACT_ATOMS: atom_id res chain seq x y z
N VAL A 1 6.04 -22.89 9.42
CA VAL A 1 5.96 -21.42 9.64
C VAL A 1 6.15 -21.17 11.12
N ARG A 2 7.18 -20.41 11.53
CA ARG A 2 7.36 -20.01 12.94
C ARG A 2 6.12 -19.18 13.33
N LYS A 3 5.46 -19.51 14.44
CA LYS A 3 4.39 -18.66 14.98
C LYS A 3 5.02 -17.29 15.30
N PRO A 4 4.44 -16.17 14.86
CA PRO A 4 4.95 -14.85 15.21
C PRO A 4 4.97 -14.71 16.74
N GLU A 5 5.99 -14.03 17.26
CA GLU A 5 6.07 -13.76 18.69
C GLU A 5 5.01 -12.72 19.07
N PRO A 6 4.51 -12.69 20.32
CA PRO A 6 3.47 -11.76 20.73
C PRO A 6 3.81 -10.27 20.49
N GLU A 7 5.10 -9.91 20.59
CA GLU A 7 5.60 -8.56 20.31
C GLU A 7 5.50 -8.21 18.80
N ASP A 8 5.71 -9.19 17.93
CA ASP A 8 5.54 -9.03 16.48
C ASP A 8 4.06 -8.83 16.13
N GLU A 9 3.14 -9.48 16.86
CA GLU A 9 1.70 -9.32 16.65
C GLU A 9 1.20 -7.90 17.00
N GLU A 10 1.64 -7.33 18.13
CA GLU A 10 1.26 -5.96 18.50
C GLU A 10 1.83 -4.91 17.54
N LYS A 11 3.09 -5.08 17.14
CA LYS A 11 3.70 -4.23 16.10
C LYS A 11 2.89 -4.32 14.80
N GLU A 12 2.52 -5.52 14.37
CA GLU A 12 1.73 -5.73 13.16
C GLU A 12 0.37 -5.03 13.21
N LYS A 13 -0.33 -5.07 14.36
CA LYS A 13 -1.60 -4.36 14.56
C LYS A 13 -1.43 -2.85 14.38
N VAL A 14 -0.37 -2.26 14.93
CA VAL A 14 -0.07 -0.83 14.78
C VAL A 14 0.19 -0.48 13.32
N LEU A 15 1.05 -1.23 12.63
CA LEU A 15 1.37 -1.00 11.22
C LEU A 15 0.12 -1.12 10.34
N THR A 16 -0.70 -2.14 10.58
CA THR A 16 -1.97 -2.35 9.87
C THR A 16 -2.93 -1.19 10.10
N ARG A 17 -3.06 -0.71 11.33
CA ARG A 17 -3.90 0.46 11.65
C ARG A 17 -3.45 1.72 10.90
N LEU A 18 -2.15 1.98 10.87
CA LEU A 18 -1.59 3.13 10.15
C LEU A 18 -1.77 2.99 8.63
N ALA A 19 -1.58 1.80 8.08
CA ALA A 19 -1.78 1.50 6.66
C ALA A 19 -3.24 1.71 6.24
N LEU A 20 -4.19 1.19 7.02
CA LEU A 20 -5.62 1.41 6.80
C LEU A 20 -5.99 2.90 6.91
N PHE A 21 -5.44 3.61 7.90
CA PHE A 21 -5.71 5.04 8.06
C PHE A 21 -5.29 5.83 6.82
N LEU A 22 -4.06 5.59 6.33
CA LEU A 22 -3.49 6.27 5.18
C LEU A 22 -4.20 5.87 3.88
N GLY A 23 -4.39 4.58 3.63
CA GLY A 23 -5.00 4.10 2.38
C GLY A 23 -6.45 4.54 2.21
N ASP A 24 -7.27 4.45 3.25
CA ASP A 24 -8.68 4.84 3.19
C ASP A 24 -8.88 6.37 3.04
N ARG A 25 -7.85 7.18 3.34
CA ARG A 25 -7.91 8.66 3.33
C ARG A 25 -6.89 9.30 2.39
N TYR A 26 -6.27 8.51 1.51
CA TYR A 26 -5.14 8.94 0.70
C TYR A 26 -5.38 10.26 -0.06
N PRO A 27 -6.55 10.49 -0.71
CA PRO A 27 -6.79 11.76 -1.41
C PRO A 27 -6.61 13.01 -0.52
N SER A 28 -7.01 12.93 0.75
CA SER A 28 -6.84 14.02 1.71
C SER A 28 -5.46 14.07 2.39
N LEU A 29 -4.67 13.00 2.26
CA LEU A 29 -3.38 12.82 2.92
C LEU A 29 -2.18 12.89 1.96
N GLU A 30 -2.41 12.93 0.65
CA GLU A 30 -1.37 12.88 -0.39
C GLU A 30 -0.26 13.91 -0.14
N LYS A 31 -0.62 15.18 0.05
CA LYS A 31 0.35 16.26 0.33
C LYS A 31 1.19 15.99 1.57
N LEU A 32 0.58 15.44 2.62
CA LEU A 32 1.30 15.07 3.85
C LEU A 32 2.23 13.88 3.61
N TYR A 33 1.75 12.86 2.90
CA TYR A 33 2.52 11.66 2.59
C TYR A 33 3.78 11.98 1.77
N GLU A 34 3.68 12.86 0.78
CA GLU A 34 4.84 13.32 0.01
C GLU A 34 5.87 14.06 0.88
N ARG A 35 5.41 14.87 1.84
CA ARG A 35 6.31 15.52 2.81
C ARG A 35 6.98 14.53 3.76
N LEU A 36 6.29 13.46 4.16
CA LEU A 36 6.88 12.38 4.94
C LEU A 36 7.99 11.66 4.16
N LYS A 37 7.75 11.31 2.89
CA LYS A 37 8.78 10.72 2.01
C LYS A 37 9.97 11.65 1.82
N GLN A 38 9.72 12.93 1.58
CA GLN A 38 10.77 13.95 1.46
C GLN A 38 11.59 14.08 2.75
N SER A 39 10.93 14.02 3.92
CA SER A 39 11.60 14.08 5.21
C SER A 39 12.54 12.90 5.42
N LEU A 40 12.14 11.69 4.99
CA LEU A 40 13.01 10.51 5.03
C LEU A 40 14.23 10.63 4.11
N SER A 41 14.04 11.05 2.86
CA SER A 41 15.14 11.16 1.90
C SER A 41 16.16 12.22 2.30
N THR A 42 15.68 13.36 2.82
CA THR A 42 16.54 14.47 3.24
C THR A 42 17.05 14.33 4.68
N LYS A 43 16.45 13.44 5.49
CA LYS A 43 16.65 13.31 6.94
C LYS A 43 16.39 14.62 7.71
N ARG A 44 15.62 15.54 7.13
CA ARG A 44 15.30 16.87 7.67
C ARG A 44 13.84 16.97 8.09
N GLN A 45 13.57 17.94 8.95
CA GLN A 45 12.20 18.35 9.26
C GLN A 45 11.54 18.94 8.02
N PHE A 46 10.22 18.71 7.89
CA PHE A 46 9.40 19.34 6.87
C PHE A 46 8.40 20.32 7.50
N GLU A 47 7.94 21.25 6.66
CA GLU A 47 6.75 22.04 6.92
C GLU A 47 5.69 21.76 5.87
N LEU A 48 4.42 21.77 6.29
CA LEU A 48 3.27 21.69 5.40
C LEU A 48 2.27 22.79 5.78
N SER A 49 2.02 23.69 4.84
CA SER A 49 0.93 24.67 4.95
C SER A 49 -0.39 24.00 4.61
N LEU A 50 -1.40 24.24 5.45
CA LEU A 50 -2.79 23.80 5.30
C LEU A 50 -3.73 25.01 5.19
N ALA A 51 -3.22 26.19 4.79
CA ALA A 51 -4.01 27.41 4.65
C ALA A 51 -5.21 27.20 3.71
N GLU A 52 -4.94 26.62 2.52
CA GLU A 52 -5.90 26.30 1.46
C GLU A 52 -6.45 24.87 1.55
N ALA A 53 -6.21 24.17 2.66
CA ALA A 53 -6.70 22.82 2.85
C ALA A 53 -8.17 22.83 3.30
N THR A 54 -8.92 21.84 2.85
CA THR A 54 -10.26 21.55 3.36
C THR A 54 -10.21 21.15 4.84
N GLN A 55 -11.35 21.25 5.53
CA GLN A 55 -11.43 20.80 6.93
C GLN A 55 -11.15 19.30 7.07
N GLU A 56 -11.49 18.50 6.06
CA GLU A 56 -11.16 17.09 6.00
C GLU A 56 -9.64 16.87 5.90
N GLU A 57 -8.95 17.56 4.98
CA GLU A 57 -7.49 17.49 4.86
C GLU A 57 -6.79 17.90 6.16
N ILE A 58 -7.26 18.96 6.83
CA ILE A 58 -6.71 19.41 8.12
C ILE A 58 -6.91 18.34 9.21
N ALA A 59 -8.14 17.85 9.37
CA ALA A 59 -8.48 16.84 10.37
C ALA A 59 -7.68 15.55 10.15
N ASN A 60 -7.68 15.02 8.92
CA ASN A 60 -6.98 13.78 8.59
C ASN A 60 -5.46 13.96 8.76
N SER A 61 -4.87 15.08 8.30
CA SER A 61 -3.43 15.33 8.42
C SER A 61 -2.97 15.43 9.86
N THR A 62 -3.71 16.15 10.70
CA THR A 62 -3.37 16.33 12.12
C THR A 62 -3.59 15.05 12.91
N GLN A 63 -4.67 14.30 12.64
CA GLN A 63 -4.92 13.00 13.26
C GLN A 63 -3.82 11.99 12.87
N PHE A 64 -3.44 11.92 11.60
CA PHE A 64 -2.40 11.00 11.16
C PHE A 64 -1.04 11.35 11.77
N CYS A 65 -0.63 12.62 11.75
CA CYS A 65 0.61 13.04 12.43
C CYS A 65 0.60 12.72 13.92
N THR A 66 -0.55 12.86 14.60
CA THR A 66 -0.69 12.49 16.01
C THR A 66 -0.47 10.98 16.22
N LEU A 67 -1.10 10.13 15.40
CA LEU A 67 -0.89 8.68 15.43
C LEU A 67 0.57 8.32 15.16
N LEU A 68 1.17 8.89 14.12
CA LEU A 68 2.58 8.65 13.80
C LEU A 68 3.51 9.09 14.95
N LYS A 69 3.22 10.22 15.61
CA LYS A 69 3.99 10.66 16.78
C LYS A 69 3.82 9.72 17.97
N GLN A 70 2.61 9.26 18.24
CA GLN A 70 2.30 8.32 19.33
C GLN A 70 3.05 7.00 19.18
N TYR A 71 3.23 6.51 17.96
CA TYR A 71 3.93 5.25 17.67
C TYR A 71 5.39 5.45 17.21
N ALA A 72 6.01 6.59 17.53
CA ALA A 72 7.41 6.90 17.22
C ALA A 72 7.81 6.87 15.72
N PHE A 73 6.84 7.01 14.81
CA PHE A 73 7.11 7.26 13.38
C PHE A 73 7.58 8.69 13.13
N LEU A 74 7.27 9.63 14.03
CA LEU A 74 7.77 10.99 14.01
C LEU A 74 8.65 11.28 15.23
N THR A 75 9.86 11.78 15.00
CA THR A 75 10.71 12.28 16.09
C THR A 75 10.19 13.61 16.62
N SER A 76 9.58 14.44 15.77
CA SER A 76 8.90 15.68 16.16
C SER A 76 7.61 15.88 15.38
N TYR A 77 6.61 16.49 16.02
CA TYR A 77 5.36 16.92 15.42
C TYR A 77 4.80 18.10 16.21
N HIS A 78 4.46 19.17 15.50
CA HIS A 78 3.76 20.34 16.02
C HIS A 78 2.80 20.86 14.96
N TYR A 79 1.56 21.11 15.35
CA TYR A 79 0.58 21.81 14.52
C TYR A 79 0.32 23.19 15.13
N LYS A 80 0.55 24.24 14.36
CA LYS A 80 0.26 25.62 14.75
C LYS A 80 -1.05 26.05 14.10
N SER A 81 -2.11 26.11 14.89
CA SER A 81 -3.48 26.37 14.45
C SER A 81 -3.65 27.72 13.77
N GLU A 82 -3.01 28.77 14.29
CA GLU A 82 -3.15 30.14 13.80
C GLU A 82 -2.58 30.29 12.38
N GLU A 83 -1.53 29.51 12.07
CA GLU A 83 -0.88 29.48 10.76
C GLU A 83 -1.37 28.35 9.86
N ARG A 84 -2.25 27.47 10.38
CA ARG A 84 -2.62 26.19 9.77
C ARG A 84 -1.39 25.46 9.23
N ARG A 85 -0.37 25.27 10.07
CA ARG A 85 0.93 24.75 9.63
C ARG A 85 1.37 23.54 10.45
N ILE A 86 1.73 22.46 9.76
CA ILE A 86 2.37 21.30 10.34
C ILE A 86 3.90 21.46 10.24
N ARG A 87 4.58 21.14 11.33
CA ARG A 87 6.03 21.01 11.45
C ARG A 87 6.34 19.63 12.02
N ALA A 88 7.01 18.77 11.25
CA ALA A 88 7.29 17.42 11.70
C ALA A 88 8.56 16.84 11.07
N LYS A 89 9.13 15.83 11.73
CA LYS A 89 10.30 15.08 11.23
C LYS A 89 10.03 13.59 11.36
N ALA A 90 10.15 12.88 10.25
CA ALA A 90 10.04 11.43 10.24
C ALA A 90 11.23 10.77 10.95
N SER A 91 10.96 9.68 11.65
CA SER A 91 12.00 8.82 12.21
C SER A 91 12.77 8.12 11.10
N THR A 92 14.09 8.02 11.26
CA THR A 92 14.97 7.34 10.31
C THR A 92 15.19 5.86 10.67
N GLU A 93 14.44 5.31 11.62
CA GLU A 93 14.48 3.88 11.93
C GLU A 93 14.10 3.04 10.70
N GLY A 94 14.77 1.90 10.50
CA GLY A 94 14.60 1.09 9.29
C GLY A 94 13.17 0.64 9.03
N PHE A 95 12.42 0.26 10.08
CA PHE A 95 11.02 -0.14 9.93
C PHE A 95 10.09 1.02 9.54
N VAL A 96 10.41 2.25 9.98
CA VAL A 96 9.66 3.46 9.61
C VAL A 96 9.91 3.82 8.15
N GLN A 97 11.18 3.73 7.72
CA GLN A 97 11.56 3.89 6.32
C GLN A 97 10.79 2.88 5.46
N ASN A 98 10.93 1.59 5.73
CA ASN A 98 10.28 0.52 4.97
C ASN A 98 8.75 0.69 4.90
N PHE A 99 8.12 1.08 6.00
CA PHE A 99 6.70 1.35 6.02
C PHE A 99 6.32 2.52 5.12
N LEU A 100 6.95 3.69 5.30
CA LEU A 100 6.59 4.91 4.57
C LEU A 100 7.00 4.88 3.10
N THR A 101 8.00 4.09 2.71
CA THR A 101 8.46 3.98 1.32
C THR A 101 7.74 2.92 0.49
N GLY A 102 6.88 2.09 1.08
CA GLY A 102 6.14 1.09 0.29
C GLY A 102 5.29 0.15 1.13
N GLY A 103 5.84 -0.35 2.25
CA GLY A 103 5.24 -1.43 3.01
C GLY A 103 3.84 -1.12 3.57
N TRP A 104 3.46 0.14 3.73
CA TRP A 104 2.10 0.49 4.11
C TRP A 104 1.07 0.09 3.04
N LEU A 105 1.40 0.20 1.74
CA LEU A 105 0.46 -0.08 0.65
C LEU A 105 0.24 -1.58 0.50
N GLU A 106 1.30 -2.39 0.64
CA GLU A 106 1.21 -3.85 0.68
C GLU A 106 0.30 -4.31 1.83
N ARG A 107 0.52 -3.77 3.03
CA ARG A 107 -0.32 -4.04 4.22
C ARG A 107 -1.76 -3.62 4.00
N TYR A 108 -1.97 -2.46 3.39
CA TYR A 108 -3.30 -1.96 3.05
C TYR A 108 -4.02 -2.93 2.11
N VAL A 109 -3.40 -3.31 0.99
CA VAL A 109 -3.95 -4.27 0.03
C VAL A 109 -4.30 -5.59 0.72
N ALA A 110 -3.35 -6.16 1.46
CA ALA A 110 -3.54 -7.43 2.16
C ALA A 110 -4.72 -7.39 3.16
N GLU A 111 -4.82 -6.35 3.99
CA GLU A 111 -5.88 -6.28 5.00
C GLU A 111 -7.26 -6.02 4.39
N ARG A 112 -7.34 -5.24 3.31
CA ARG A 112 -8.60 -5.04 2.57
C ARG A 112 -9.08 -6.34 1.92
N LEU A 113 -8.16 -7.13 1.33
CA LEU A 113 -8.47 -8.46 0.80
C LEU A 113 -8.97 -9.40 1.90
N ARG A 114 -8.23 -9.52 3.01
CA ARG A 114 -8.66 -10.35 4.16
C ARG A 114 -10.02 -9.95 4.69
N LYS A 115 -10.26 -8.64 4.89
CA LYS A 115 -11.55 -8.13 5.38
C LYS A 115 -12.69 -8.50 4.43
N TYR A 116 -12.50 -8.30 3.12
CA TYR A 116 -13.50 -8.67 2.13
C TYR A 116 -13.76 -10.17 2.09
N LEU A 117 -12.72 -11.00 1.99
CA LEU A 117 -12.86 -12.46 1.89
C LEU A 117 -13.50 -13.07 3.15
N ARG A 118 -13.13 -12.57 4.34
CA ARG A 118 -13.82 -12.92 5.60
C ARG A 118 -15.30 -12.52 5.57
N SER A 119 -15.64 -11.33 5.08
CA SER A 119 -17.04 -10.88 4.99
C SER A 119 -17.90 -11.72 4.04
N LYS A 120 -17.28 -12.40 3.07
CA LYS A 120 -17.92 -13.33 2.13
C LYS A 120 -17.86 -14.79 2.59
N ASN A 121 -17.26 -15.05 3.75
CA ASN A 121 -17.03 -16.40 4.28
C ASN A 121 -16.30 -17.33 3.28
N LEU A 122 -15.40 -16.77 2.46
CA LEU A 122 -14.63 -17.52 1.49
C LEU A 122 -13.37 -18.08 2.15
N PRO A 123 -13.08 -19.39 2.02
CA PRO A 123 -11.79 -19.94 2.45
C PRO A 123 -10.64 -19.28 1.68
N HIS A 124 -9.70 -18.69 2.41
CA HIS A 124 -8.61 -17.94 1.81
C HIS A 124 -7.32 -17.97 2.63
N GLU A 125 -6.22 -17.71 1.94
CA GLU A 125 -4.90 -17.44 2.52
C GLU A 125 -4.37 -16.15 1.90
N VAL A 126 -3.76 -15.27 2.71
CA VAL A 126 -3.14 -14.03 2.22
C VAL A 126 -1.75 -13.90 2.81
N ALA A 127 -0.74 -13.93 1.95
CA ALA A 127 0.68 -13.74 2.27
C ALA A 127 1.16 -12.37 1.78
N VAL A 128 2.13 -11.79 2.51
CA VAL A 128 2.76 -10.50 2.21
C VAL A 128 4.27 -10.69 2.21
N GLY A 129 4.98 -10.09 1.26
CA GLY A 129 6.44 -10.18 1.12
C GLY A 129 6.93 -11.62 0.91
N TYR A 130 6.22 -12.38 0.07
CA TYR A 130 6.49 -13.80 -0.11
C TYR A 130 7.69 -14.03 -1.04
N GLN A 131 8.74 -14.65 -0.52
CA GLN A 131 9.95 -14.95 -1.30
C GLN A 131 9.74 -16.20 -2.16
N VAL A 132 9.99 -16.07 -3.46
CA VAL A 132 9.92 -17.17 -4.43
C VAL A 132 11.24 -17.33 -5.17
N ALA A 133 11.60 -18.57 -5.48
CA ALA A 133 12.67 -18.86 -6.43
C ALA A 133 12.07 -19.00 -7.83
N LEU A 134 12.53 -18.18 -8.76
CA LEU A 134 12.13 -18.28 -10.17
C LEU A 134 12.82 -19.50 -10.83
N PRO A 135 12.31 -19.99 -11.97
CA PRO A 135 12.93 -21.11 -12.70
C PRO A 135 14.42 -20.89 -13.05
N GLY A 136 14.86 -19.63 -13.19
CA GLY A 136 16.25 -19.27 -13.42
C GLY A 136 17.14 -19.24 -12.17
N GLY A 137 16.61 -19.55 -10.98
CA GLY A 137 17.33 -19.55 -9.71
C GLY A 137 17.39 -18.18 -9.00
N GLU A 138 16.94 -17.11 -9.65
CA GLU A 138 16.80 -15.79 -9.01
C GLU A 138 15.71 -15.83 -7.94
N ALA A 139 16.03 -15.35 -6.74
CA ALA A 139 15.04 -15.11 -5.70
C ALA A 139 14.36 -13.76 -5.94
N MET A 140 13.04 -13.72 -5.77
CA MET A 140 12.31 -12.46 -5.77
C MET A 140 11.20 -12.45 -4.74
N GLU A 141 10.84 -11.24 -4.34
CA GLU A 141 9.71 -10.98 -3.46
C GLU A 141 8.44 -10.75 -4.29
N LEU A 142 7.34 -11.32 -3.83
CA LEU A 142 5.99 -11.01 -4.28
C LEU A 142 5.27 -10.24 -3.16
N ASP A 143 4.89 -9.00 -3.46
CA ASP A 143 4.34 -8.05 -2.50
C ASP A 143 3.12 -8.62 -1.74
N VAL A 144 2.06 -9.02 -2.44
CA VAL A 144 0.88 -9.68 -1.84
C VAL A 144 0.40 -10.83 -2.71
N LEU A 145 0.17 -11.98 -2.08
CA LEU A 145 -0.48 -13.14 -2.68
C LEU A 145 -1.77 -13.45 -1.93
N ALA A 146 -2.85 -13.72 -2.66
CA ALA A 146 -4.10 -14.23 -2.11
C ALA A 146 -4.49 -15.52 -2.81
N ARG A 147 -4.71 -16.59 -2.04
CA ARG A 147 -5.31 -17.83 -2.52
C ARG A 147 -6.77 -17.87 -2.10
N VAL A 148 -7.68 -18.09 -3.04
CA VAL A 148 -9.12 -18.26 -2.79
C VAL A 148 -9.59 -19.52 -3.53
N GLY A 149 -9.86 -20.58 -2.76
CA GLY A 149 -10.01 -21.92 -3.36
C GLY A 149 -8.74 -22.35 -4.10
N GLU A 150 -8.87 -22.76 -5.36
CA GLU A 150 -7.72 -23.17 -6.20
C GLU A 150 -7.06 -21.99 -6.93
N ARG A 151 -7.65 -20.79 -6.87
CA ARG A 151 -7.16 -19.62 -7.59
C ARG A 151 -6.14 -18.84 -6.77
N VAL A 152 -5.12 -18.32 -7.44
CA VAL A 152 -4.10 -17.46 -6.87
C VAL A 152 -4.16 -16.10 -7.55
N TYR A 153 -4.13 -15.06 -6.74
CA TYR A 153 -4.11 -13.67 -7.15
C TYR A 153 -2.84 -13.03 -6.61
N TRP A 154 -2.10 -12.35 -7.48
CA TRP A 154 -0.91 -11.60 -7.14
C TRP A 154 -1.18 -10.10 -7.27
N PHE A 155 -0.74 -9.33 -6.27
CA PHE A 155 -0.81 -7.88 -6.25
C PHE A 155 0.58 -7.32 -6.00
N GLU A 156 1.10 -6.58 -6.97
CA GLU A 156 2.31 -5.77 -6.87
C GLU A 156 1.91 -4.33 -6.49
N ALA A 157 2.46 -3.79 -5.41
CA ALA A 157 2.09 -2.51 -4.84
C ALA A 157 3.21 -1.47 -5.02
N LYS A 158 2.91 -0.31 -5.61
CA LYS A 158 3.90 0.77 -5.79
C LYS A 158 3.37 2.12 -5.32
N THR A 159 4.18 2.79 -4.51
CA THR A 159 3.98 4.15 -3.98
C THR A 159 4.82 5.20 -4.72
N GLY A 160 5.56 4.79 -5.76
CA GLY A 160 6.54 5.61 -6.48
C GLY A 160 6.63 5.23 -7.96
N GLU A 161 7.80 5.45 -8.56
CA GLU A 161 8.03 5.21 -9.98
C GLU A 161 7.82 3.73 -10.37
N PHE A 162 7.06 3.50 -11.45
CA PHE A 162 6.73 2.16 -11.94
C PHE A 162 7.11 1.94 -13.41
N GLN A 163 7.37 3.02 -14.15
CA GLN A 163 7.52 3.03 -15.61
C GLN A 163 8.67 2.13 -16.07
N ALA A 164 9.81 2.20 -15.37
CA ALA A 164 10.97 1.36 -15.66
C ALA A 164 10.74 -0.14 -15.36
N HIS A 165 9.71 -0.48 -14.57
CA HIS A 165 9.51 -1.83 -14.04
C HIS A 165 8.25 -2.54 -14.55
N ILE A 166 7.32 -1.83 -15.21
CA ILE A 166 6.05 -2.42 -15.65
C ILE A 166 6.24 -3.62 -16.59
N ALA A 167 7.26 -3.59 -17.46
CA ALA A 167 7.60 -4.70 -18.32
C ALA A 167 8.09 -5.93 -17.53
N LYS A 168 8.84 -5.72 -16.43
CA LYS A 168 9.28 -6.79 -15.52
C LYS A 168 8.06 -7.49 -14.90
N TYR A 169 7.08 -6.74 -14.41
CA TYR A 169 5.87 -7.30 -13.79
C TYR A 169 5.03 -8.10 -14.79
N ALA A 170 4.89 -7.59 -16.02
CA ALA A 170 4.19 -8.29 -17.09
C ALA A 170 4.89 -9.61 -17.48
N GLY A 171 6.22 -9.63 -17.45
CA GLY A 171 7.01 -10.85 -17.61
C GLY A 171 6.79 -11.83 -16.47
N LEU A 172 6.82 -11.35 -15.22
CA LEU A 172 6.64 -12.19 -14.03
C LEU A 172 5.30 -12.92 -14.01
N LYS A 173 4.21 -12.22 -14.36
CA LYS A 173 2.88 -12.84 -14.52
C LYS A 173 2.95 -14.12 -15.37
N LYS A 174 3.68 -14.10 -16.49
CA LYS A 174 3.82 -15.27 -17.39
C LYS A 174 4.58 -16.40 -16.71
N VAL A 175 5.64 -16.08 -15.97
CA VAL A 175 6.42 -17.06 -15.20
C VAL A 175 5.58 -17.71 -14.11
N LEU A 176 4.71 -16.94 -13.46
CA LEU A 176 3.78 -17.42 -12.44
C LEU A 176 2.56 -18.18 -13.01
N GLY A 177 2.39 -18.21 -14.34
CA GLY A 177 1.23 -18.83 -14.99
C GLY A 177 -0.10 -18.12 -14.73
N LEU A 178 -0.08 -16.84 -14.37
CA LEU A 178 -1.28 -16.07 -14.01
C LEU A 178 -1.93 -15.42 -15.24
N SER A 179 -3.26 -15.32 -15.24
CA SER A 179 -4.01 -14.51 -16.22
C SER A 179 -3.99 -13.02 -15.85
N GLN A 180 -4.48 -12.16 -16.76
CA GLN A 180 -4.55 -10.72 -16.47
C GLN A 180 -5.42 -10.42 -15.24
N LYS A 181 -6.52 -11.16 -15.08
CA LYS A 181 -7.46 -11.04 -13.95
C LYS A 181 -6.89 -11.57 -12.63
N GLU A 182 -5.74 -12.25 -12.67
CA GLU A 182 -5.06 -12.80 -11.48
C GLU A 182 -3.79 -12.03 -11.13
N SER A 183 -3.42 -11.00 -11.92
CA SER A 183 -2.20 -10.22 -11.73
C SER A 183 -2.51 -8.72 -11.67
N PHE A 184 -2.34 -8.12 -10.51
CA PHE A 184 -2.68 -6.73 -10.23
C PHE A 184 -1.42 -5.90 -10.03
N LEU A 185 -1.39 -4.73 -10.64
CA LEU A 185 -0.41 -3.69 -10.36
C LEU A 185 -1.14 -2.52 -9.70
N VAL A 186 -1.02 -2.42 -8.37
CA VAL A 186 -1.66 -1.41 -7.53
C VAL A 186 -0.75 -0.19 -7.42
N LEU A 187 -1.13 0.88 -8.12
CA LEU A 187 -0.34 2.11 -8.22
C LEU A 187 -1.01 3.23 -7.42
N LEU A 188 -0.29 3.78 -6.46
CA LEU A 188 -0.79 4.83 -5.59
C LEU A 188 -1.20 6.08 -6.38
N GLY A 189 -2.42 6.56 -6.17
CA GLY A 189 -2.93 7.80 -6.80
C GLY A 189 -3.18 7.69 -8.30
N MET A 190 -3.17 6.48 -8.88
CA MET A 190 -3.37 6.30 -10.32
C MET A 190 -4.78 6.69 -10.78
N ASP A 191 -4.86 7.43 -11.87
CA ASP A 191 -6.11 7.77 -12.54
C ASP A 191 -6.73 6.55 -13.25
N ARG A 192 -8.08 6.46 -13.26
CA ARG A 192 -8.81 5.30 -13.80
C ARG A 192 -8.65 5.16 -15.32
N ALA A 193 -8.68 6.26 -16.09
CA ALA A 193 -8.54 6.20 -17.53
C ALA A 193 -7.13 5.71 -17.91
N ARG A 194 -6.11 6.30 -17.28
CA ARG A 194 -4.72 5.88 -17.46
C ARG A 194 -4.48 4.44 -17.01
N ALA A 195 -5.07 4.02 -15.89
CA ALA A 195 -4.98 2.64 -15.42
C ALA A 195 -5.55 1.63 -16.43
N LYS A 196 -6.67 1.96 -17.09
CA LYS A 196 -7.28 1.12 -18.13
C LYS A 196 -6.36 0.98 -19.35
N GLU A 197 -5.77 2.08 -19.81
CA GLU A 197 -4.82 2.06 -20.94
C GLU A 197 -3.58 1.23 -20.62
N LEU A 198 -2.97 1.43 -19.44
CA LEU A 198 -1.82 0.64 -18.98
C LEU A 198 -2.17 -0.84 -18.85
N SER A 199 -3.37 -1.17 -18.38
CA SER A 199 -3.84 -2.55 -18.31
C SER A 199 -3.89 -3.21 -19.68
N ALA A 200 -4.43 -2.51 -20.69
CA ALA A 200 -4.51 -3.01 -22.05
C ALA A 200 -3.13 -3.19 -22.69
N LEU A 201 -2.20 -2.24 -22.44
CA LEU A 201 -0.86 -2.26 -23.02
C LEU A 201 0.03 -3.36 -22.44
N HIS A 202 -0.08 -3.64 -21.14
CA HIS A 202 0.86 -4.54 -20.45
C HIS A 202 0.25 -5.89 -20.06
N GLY A 203 -1.06 -6.09 -20.26
CA GLY A 203 -1.72 -7.35 -19.93
C GLY A 203 -1.74 -7.67 -18.43
N LEU A 204 -1.64 -6.65 -17.58
CA LEU A 204 -1.83 -6.68 -16.13
C LEU A 204 -3.15 -5.97 -15.80
N THR A 205 -3.73 -6.23 -14.63
CA THR A 205 -4.81 -5.41 -14.08
C THR A 205 -4.17 -4.25 -13.33
N VAL A 206 -4.02 -3.10 -13.99
CA VAL A 206 -3.47 -1.88 -13.39
C VAL A 206 -4.60 -1.11 -12.74
N VAL A 207 -4.43 -0.75 -11.47
CA VAL A 207 -5.47 -0.13 -10.63
C VAL A 207 -4.85 0.82 -9.62
N SER A 208 -5.66 1.70 -9.06
CA SER A 208 -5.26 2.51 -7.90
C SER A 208 -5.51 1.77 -6.59
N GLN A 209 -4.92 2.28 -5.50
CA GLN A 209 -5.23 1.86 -4.13
C GLN A 209 -6.71 2.02 -3.77
N ALA A 210 -7.44 2.93 -4.41
CA ALA A 210 -8.87 3.09 -4.17
C ALA A 210 -9.71 2.08 -4.99
N GLY A 211 -9.24 1.71 -6.19
CA GLY A 211 -9.99 0.87 -7.12
C GLY A 211 -9.64 -0.63 -7.10
N PHE A 212 -8.52 -1.04 -6.51
CA PHE A 212 -8.08 -2.45 -6.62
C PHE A 212 -9.08 -3.45 -6.04
N LEU A 213 -9.78 -3.10 -4.96
CA LEU A 213 -10.71 -4.03 -4.32
C LEU A 213 -11.94 -4.29 -5.20
N GLU A 214 -12.45 -3.27 -5.90
CA GLU A 214 -13.53 -3.41 -6.88
C GLU A 214 -13.07 -4.31 -8.04
N ALA A 215 -11.89 -4.06 -8.59
CA ALA A 215 -11.33 -4.90 -9.66
C ALA A 215 -11.09 -6.36 -9.21
N PHE A 216 -10.68 -6.57 -7.97
CA PHE A 216 -10.56 -7.91 -7.40
C PHE A 216 -11.91 -8.62 -7.26
N GLN A 217 -12.95 -7.90 -6.84
CA GLN A 217 -14.31 -8.44 -6.76
C GLN A 217 -14.81 -8.91 -8.14
N GLU A 218 -14.66 -8.07 -9.15
CA GLU A 218 -14.99 -8.43 -10.54
C GLU A 218 -14.20 -9.65 -11.03
N ALA A 219 -12.90 -9.71 -10.70
CA ALA A 219 -12.04 -10.83 -11.05
C ALA A 219 -12.37 -12.12 -10.26
N LEU A 220 -13.04 -12.03 -9.12
CA LEU A 220 -13.49 -13.18 -8.34
C LEU A 220 -14.84 -13.70 -8.87
N GLU A 221 -15.76 -12.79 -9.19
CA GLU A 221 -17.11 -13.10 -9.68
C GLU A 221 -17.12 -13.57 -11.14
N GLY A 222 -16.35 -12.93 -12.02
CA GLY A 222 -16.20 -13.32 -13.43
C GLY A 222 -15.41 -14.61 -13.66
N ASN A 223 -15.19 -15.35 -12.59
CA ASN A 223 -14.38 -16.55 -12.43
C ASN A 223 -15.09 -17.57 -11.50
N GLY A 224 -16.39 -17.37 -11.24
CA GLY A 224 -17.24 -18.41 -10.65
C GLY A 224 -17.20 -19.70 -11.49
N PRO A 225 -17.57 -20.86 -10.90
CA PRO A 225 -17.60 -22.14 -11.61
C PRO A 225 -18.48 -22.08 -12.88
#